data_AF-A0A2V5YIL4-F1
#
_entry.id   AF-A0A2V5YIL4-F1
#
_cell.length_a   1.000
_cell.length_b   1.000
_cell.length_c   1.000
_cell.angle_alpha   90.00
_cell.angle_beta   90.00
_cell.angle_gamma   90.00
#
_symmetry.space_group_name_H-M   'P 1'
#
loop_
_entity.id
_entity.type
_entity.pdbx_description
1 polymer ?
#
loop_
_entity_poly.entity_id
_entity_poly.type
_entity_poly.pdbx_seq_one_letter_code
_entity_poly.pdbx_strand_id
1 'polypeptide(L)'
;PAEFLRQQKVEAWSDMPVWAGDELGLARTKIDRALAKGLTFRPLGETARDTLAWFKSLPQERQSKLHAGLTPEREAEVLAAWKKQKS
;
A
#
# COMPACT_ATOMS: atom_id res chain seq x y z
N PRO A 1 -1.16 -2.72 14.45
CA PRO A 1 -1.46 -3.45 13.19
C PRO A 1 -0.26 -4.26 12.66
N ALA A 2 0.97 -3.74 12.71
CA ALA A 2 2.17 -4.42 12.21
C ALA A 2 2.38 -5.84 12.80
N GLU A 3 2.24 -6.00 14.12
CA GLU A 3 2.33 -7.30 14.80
C GLU A 3 1.25 -8.29 14.30
N PHE A 4 0.00 -7.83 14.15
CA PHE A 4 -1.07 -8.65 13.61
C PHE A 4 -0.79 -9.10 12.18
N LEU A 5 -0.31 -8.20 11.32
CA LEU A 5 0.05 -8.54 9.93
C LEU A 5 1.18 -9.57 9.88
N ARG A 6 2.18 -9.46 10.76
CA ARG A 6 3.22 -10.49 10.91
C ARG A 6 2.64 -11.85 11.33
N GLN A 7 1.70 -11.88 12.28
CA GLN A 7 1.02 -13.13 12.67
C GLN A 7 0.20 -13.74 11.52
N GLN A 8 -0.36 -12.88 10.66
CA GLN A 8 -1.03 -13.29 9.43
C GLN A 8 -0.05 -13.59 8.28
N LYS A 9 1.26 -13.67 8.53
CA LYS A 9 2.28 -13.94 7.52
C LYS A 9 2.16 -13.02 6.29
N VAL A 10 1.79 -11.76 6.53
CA VAL A 10 1.78 -10.70 5.51
C VAL A 10 3.14 -10.01 5.55
N GLU A 11 3.88 -10.07 4.46
CA GLU A 11 5.24 -9.56 4.37
C GLU A 11 5.27 -8.09 3.90
N ALA A 12 6.15 -7.31 4.52
CA ALA A 12 6.49 -5.98 4.04
C ALA A 12 7.08 -6.05 2.62
N TRP A 13 6.81 -5.04 1.79
CA TRP A 13 7.26 -4.91 0.39
C TRP A 13 6.73 -5.95 -0.61
N SER A 14 6.56 -7.22 -0.23
CA SER A 14 6.04 -8.29 -1.09
C SER A 14 4.50 -8.24 -1.16
N ASP A 15 3.85 -8.44 -0.01
CA ASP A 15 2.38 -8.44 0.07
C ASP A 15 1.81 -7.03 0.20
N MET A 16 2.59 -6.10 0.74
CA MET A 16 2.22 -4.70 0.95
C MET A 16 3.34 -3.78 0.46
N PRO A 17 3.32 -3.39 -0.84
CA PRO A 17 4.45 -2.72 -1.51
C PRO A 17 4.76 -1.31 -1.02
N VAL A 18 3.95 -0.74 -0.11
CA VAL A 18 4.15 0.59 0.48
C VAL A 18 4.37 0.52 2.00
N TRP A 19 4.39 -0.69 2.57
CA TRP A 19 4.66 -0.89 3.98
C TRP A 19 6.10 -1.38 4.17
N ALA A 20 6.92 -0.56 4.81
CA ALA A 20 8.34 -0.85 5.06
C ALA A 20 8.59 -1.73 6.29
N GLY A 21 7.55 -2.19 7.01
CA GLY A 21 7.74 -2.92 8.26
C GLY A 21 8.54 -2.10 9.29
N ASP A 22 9.62 -2.69 9.78
CA ASP A 22 10.55 -2.08 10.74
C ASP A 22 11.68 -1.25 10.06
N GLU A 23 11.77 -1.27 8.72
CA GLU A 23 12.76 -0.51 7.95
C GLU A 23 12.33 0.95 7.73
N LEU A 24 12.17 1.69 8.82
CA LEU A 24 11.65 3.06 8.81
C LEU A 24 12.61 4.10 8.23
N GLY A 25 13.87 3.75 8.00
CA GLY A 25 14.90 4.68 7.50
C GLY A 25 14.56 5.25 6.12
N LEU A 26 14.09 4.40 5.21
CA LEU A 26 13.65 4.79 3.87
C LEU A 26 12.43 5.73 3.91
N ALA A 27 11.48 5.44 4.81
CA ALA A 27 10.25 6.22 4.97
C ALA A 27 10.44 7.56 5.71
N ARG A 28 11.62 7.84 6.26
CA ARG A 28 11.92 9.04 7.07
C ARG A 28 12.90 10.01 6.42
N THR A 29 13.14 9.86 5.12
CA THR A 29 14.06 10.73 4.37
C THR A 29 13.58 12.18 4.42
N LYS A 30 14.48 13.09 4.83
CA LYS A 30 14.19 14.51 4.95
C LYS A 30 14.19 15.19 3.57
N ILE A 31 13.11 15.88 3.22
CA ILE A 31 12.94 16.50 1.90
C ILE A 31 12.78 18.03 1.94
N ASP A 32 13.16 18.70 3.03
CA ASP A 32 12.97 20.15 3.21
C ASP A 32 13.52 20.99 2.04
N ARG A 33 14.62 20.57 1.41
CA ARG A 33 15.19 21.28 0.25
C ARG A 33 14.24 21.31 -0.94
N ALA A 34 13.52 20.22 -1.18
CA ALA A 34 12.53 20.12 -2.24
C ALA A 34 11.34 21.04 -1.96
N LEU A 35 10.83 20.99 -0.73
CA LEU A 35 9.72 21.85 -0.28
C LEU A 35 10.11 23.34 -0.34
N ALA A 36 11.32 23.70 0.08
CA ALA A 36 11.84 25.06 0.01
C ALA A 36 12.00 25.58 -1.43
N LYS A 37 12.10 24.68 -2.42
CA LYS A 37 12.11 25.02 -3.85
C LYS A 37 10.71 25.02 -4.47
N GLY A 38 9.65 24.89 -3.66
CA GLY A 38 8.26 25.02 -4.09
C GLY A 38 7.59 23.70 -4.50
N LEU A 39 8.23 22.55 -4.30
CA LEU A 39 7.56 21.26 -4.46
C LEU A 39 6.44 21.12 -3.43
N THR A 40 5.29 20.64 -3.86
CA THR A 40 4.11 20.43 -3.04
C THR A 40 3.52 19.03 -3.28
N PHE A 41 2.60 18.62 -2.43
CA PHE A 41 1.92 17.34 -2.53
C PHE A 41 0.52 17.50 -3.08
N ARG A 42 0.15 16.59 -3.98
CA ARG A 42 -1.26 16.37 -4.32
C ARG A 42 -1.97 15.70 -3.14
N PRO A 43 -3.24 16.03 -2.85
CA PRO A 43 -4.01 15.30 -1.85
C PRO A 43 -4.00 13.80 -2.11
N LEU A 44 -3.70 13.00 -1.09
CA LEU A 44 -3.53 11.55 -1.24
C LEU A 44 -4.78 10.86 -1.81
N GLY A 45 -5.97 11.28 -1.39
CA GLY A 45 -7.23 10.73 -1.89
C GLY A 45 -7.47 11.01 -3.39
N GLU A 46 -6.94 12.13 -3.89
CA GLU A 46 -7.01 12.48 -5.31
C GLU A 46 -6.00 11.65 -6.11
N THR A 47 -4.76 11.54 -5.62
CA THR A 47 -3.75 10.64 -6.19
C THR A 47 -4.26 9.20 -6.28
N ALA A 48 -4.84 8.66 -5.20
CA ALA A 48 -5.34 7.29 -5.17
C ALA A 48 -6.46 7.06 -6.19
N ARG A 49 -7.40 8.01 -6.30
CA ARG A 49 -8.51 7.95 -7.26
C ARG A 49 -8.00 7.92 -8.69
N ASP A 50 -7.09 8.83 -9.02
CA ASP A 50 -6.56 8.96 -10.37
C ASP A 50 -5.67 7.80 -10.77
N THR A 51 -4.84 7.30 -9.85
CA THR A 51 -4.06 6.09 -10.07
C THR A 51 -4.97 4.90 -10.37
N LEU A 52 -6.09 4.75 -9.64
CA LEU A 52 -7.05 3.70 -9.92
C LEU A 52 -7.76 3.88 -11.27
N ALA A 53 -8.15 5.11 -11.61
CA ALA A 53 -8.79 5.42 -12.88
C ALA A 53 -7.84 5.13 -14.07
N TRP A 54 -6.58 5.57 -13.97
CA TRP A 54 -5.53 5.26 -14.93
C TRP A 54 -5.34 3.75 -15.05
N PHE A 55 -5.21 3.02 -13.94
CA PHE A 55 -5.01 1.57 -13.98
C PHE A 55 -6.15 0.84 -14.70
N LYS A 56 -7.40 1.27 -14.48
CA LYS A 56 -8.59 0.73 -15.16
C LYS A 56 -8.65 1.04 -16.65
N SER A 57 -7.92 2.05 -17.13
CA SER A 57 -7.81 2.36 -18.57
C SER A 57 -6.80 1.48 -19.32
N LEU A 58 -5.96 0.71 -18.61
CA LEU A 58 -4.95 -0.15 -19.22
C LEU A 58 -5.58 -1.42 -19.84
N PRO A 59 -4.90 -2.11 -20.78
CA PRO A 59 -5.38 -3.36 -21.33
C PRO A 59 -5.70 -4.41 -20.26
N GLN A 60 -6.69 -5.26 -20.53
CA GLN A 60 -7.14 -6.28 -19.57
C GLN A 60 -6.01 -7.22 -19.12
N GLU A 61 -5.08 -7.56 -19.99
CA GLU A 61 -3.90 -8.37 -19.66
C GLU A 61 -3.11 -7.78 -18.48
N ARG A 62 -2.93 -6.45 -18.45
CA ARG A 62 -2.24 -5.78 -17.35
C ARG A 62 -3.10 -5.70 -16.08
N GLN A 63 -4.42 -5.67 -16.21
CA GLN A 63 -5.33 -5.66 -15.06
C GLN A 63 -5.43 -7.03 -14.39
N SER A 64 -5.44 -8.10 -15.18
CA SER A 64 -5.69 -9.47 -14.72
C SER A 64 -4.59 -10.06 -13.85
N LYS A 65 -3.35 -9.56 -13.95
CA LYS A 65 -2.20 -10.08 -13.19
C LYS A 65 -1.51 -8.97 -12.42
N LEU A 66 -1.95 -8.72 -11.18
CA LEU A 66 -1.22 -7.86 -10.27
C LEU A 66 0.09 -8.56 -9.86
N HIS A 67 1.21 -7.88 -10.03
CA HIS A 67 2.54 -8.39 -9.69
C HIS A 67 2.94 -8.12 -8.23
N ALA A 68 2.11 -7.38 -7.51
CA ALA A 68 2.33 -6.97 -6.13
C ALA A 68 0.99 -6.87 -5.42
N GLY A 69 1.00 -7.14 -4.12
CA GLY A 69 -0.21 -7.15 -3.30
C GLY A 69 -0.71 -8.56 -2.96
N LEU A 70 -1.51 -8.64 -1.90
CA LEU A 70 -2.24 -9.84 -1.53
C LEU A 70 -3.25 -10.21 -2.63
N THR A 71 -3.52 -11.52 -2.78
CA THR A 71 -4.67 -11.95 -3.56
C THR A 71 -5.97 -11.50 -2.87
N PRO A 72 -7.06 -11.28 -3.61
CA PRO A 72 -8.34 -10.88 -3.01
C PRO A 72 -8.82 -11.84 -1.91
N GLU A 73 -8.57 -13.14 -2.08
CA GLU A 73 -8.93 -14.16 -1.10
C GLU A 73 -8.12 -14.00 0.19
N ARG A 74 -6.80 -13.81 0.06
CA ARG A 74 -5.91 -13.64 1.21
C ARG A 74 -6.21 -12.35 1.96
N GLU A 75 -6.48 -11.27 1.24
CA GLU A 75 -6.90 -10.00 1.84
C GLU A 75 -8.20 -10.16 2.64
N ALA A 76 -9.20 -10.85 2.08
CA ALA A 76 -10.48 -11.10 2.76
C ALA A 76 -10.32 -11.90 4.05
N GLU A 77 -9.47 -12.94 4.05
CA GLU A 77 -9.14 -13.75 5.24
C GLU A 77 -8.51 -12.89 6.35
N VAL A 78 -7.51 -12.08 6.00
CA VAL A 78 -6.80 -11.20 6.94
C VAL A 78 -7.75 -10.15 7.52
N LEU A 79 -8.61 -9.57 6.71
CA LEU A 79 -9.63 -8.61 7.15
C LEU A 79 -10.67 -9.26 8.09
N ALA A 80 -11.09 -10.49 7.81
CA ALA A 80 -12.01 -11.23 8.68
C ALA A 80 -11.37 -11.54 10.04
N ALA A 81 -10.11 -11.96 10.06
CA ALA A 81 -9.35 -12.17 11.30
C ALA A 81 -9.18 -10.87 12.10
N TRP A 82 -8.92 -9.75 11.43
CA TRP A 82 -8.78 -8.44 12.07
C TRP A 82 -10.08 -7.98 12.74
N LYS A 83 -11.22 -8.16 12.05
CA LYS A 83 -12.54 -7.84 12.60
C LYS A 83 -12.86 -8.68 13.85
N LYS A 84 -12.48 -9.96 13.86
CA LYS A 84 -12.67 -10.85 15.02
C LYS A 84 -11.80 -10.46 16.21
N GLN A 85 -10.57 -10.00 15.99
CA GLN A 85 -9.66 -9.57 17.05
C GLN A 85 -10.08 -8.21 17.66
N LYS A 86 -10.77 -7.37 16.89
CA LYS A 86 -11.25 -6.06 17.34
C LYS A 86 -12.61 -6.10 18.05
N SER A 87 -13.31 -7.23 18.01
CA SER A 87 -14.57 -7.46 18.73
C SER A 87 -14.30 -8.01 20.12
#